data_AF-A0A4Q3C1F1-F1
#
_entry.id   AF-A0A4Q3C1F1-F1
#
_cell.length_a   1.000
_cell.length_b   1.000
_cell.length_c   1.000
_cell.angle_alpha   90.00
_cell.angle_beta   90.00
_cell.angle_gamma   90.00
#
_symmetry.space_group_name_H-M   'P 1'
#
loop_
_entity.id
_entity.type
_entity.pdbx_description
1 polymer ?
#
loop_
_entity_poly.entity_id
_entity_poly.type
_entity_poly.pdbx_seq_one_letter_code
_entity_poly.pdbx_strand_id
1 'polypeptide(L)' 'DFAQRCNPEMIDLDPCNEADRDELFGMIQKHYDYTGSATANFILKDFDNQLASFVKVFPKDYKKALLKQETNKVGK' A
#
# COMPACT_ATOMS: atom_id res chain seq x y z
N ASP A 1 12.80 -12.80 5.01
CA ASP A 1 12.14 -11.62 5.59
C ASP A 1 12.02 -10.51 4.55
N PHE A 2 10.84 -9.88 4.39
CA PHE A 2 10.61 -8.86 3.34
C PHE A 2 11.47 -7.61 3.57
N ALA A 3 11.56 -7.14 4.81
CA ALA A 3 12.31 -5.94 5.17
C ALA A 3 13.82 -6.06 4.86
N GLN A 4 14.40 -7.25 4.99
CA GLN A 4 15.82 -7.50 4.67
C GLN A 4 16.15 -7.41 3.18
N ARG A 5 15.13 -7.45 2.31
CA ARG A 5 15.28 -7.35 0.85
C ARG A 5 15.03 -5.93 0.33
N CYS A 6 14.78 -4.99 1.23
CA CYS A 6 14.47 -3.61 0.91
C CYS A 6 15.69 -2.69 1.06
N ASN A 7 15.66 -1.51 0.43
CA ASN A 7 16.63 -0.44 0.68
C ASN A 7 16.09 0.53 1.76
N PRO A 8 16.41 0.34 3.06
CA PRO A 8 15.83 1.12 4.14
C PRO A 8 16.26 2.60 4.14
N GLU A 9 17.30 2.98 3.39
CA GLU A 9 17.70 4.39 3.29
C GLU A 9 16.66 5.22 2.54
N MET A 10 15.98 4.62 1.56
CA MET A 10 15.10 5.32 0.62
C MET A 10 13.60 5.15 0.89
N ILE A 11 13.21 4.14 1.66
CA ILE A 11 11.79 3.82 1.89
C ILE A 11 11.45 3.69 3.37
N ASP A 12 10.20 3.99 3.68
CA ASP A 12 9.51 3.58 4.91
C ASP A 12 8.74 2.29 4.63
N LEU A 13 8.66 1.42 5.64
CA LEU A 13 7.87 0.20 5.64
C LEU A 13 6.83 0.32 6.75
N ASP A 14 5.58 0.57 6.37
CA ASP A 14 4.47 0.83 7.28
C ASP A 14 3.38 -0.27 7.16
N PRO A 15 2.59 -0.53 8.21
CA PRO A 15 1.37 -1.31 8.05
C PRO A 15 0.36 -0.56 7.16
N CYS A 16 -0.50 -1.29 6.46
CA CYS A 16 -1.60 -0.70 5.70
C CYS A 16 -2.64 -0.09 6.66
N ASN A 17 -3.07 1.15 6.39
CA ASN A 17 -4.16 1.79 7.11
C ASN A 17 -5.52 1.53 6.43
N GLU A 18 -6.60 2.11 6.95
CA GLU A 18 -7.96 1.92 6.41
C GLU A 18 -8.13 2.47 4.99
N ALA A 19 -7.50 3.61 4.66
CA ALA A 19 -7.53 4.13 3.29
C ALA A 19 -6.76 3.21 2.32
N ASP A 20 -5.62 2.68 2.77
CA ASP A 20 -4.83 1.70 2.00
C ASP A 20 -5.60 0.40 1.78
N ARG A 21 -6.39 -0.03 2.77
CA ARG A 21 -7.23 -1.24 2.71
C ARG A 21 -8.20 -1.18 1.53
N ASP A 22 -8.96 -0.08 1.43
CA ASP A 22 -10.00 0.06 0.40
C ASP A 22 -9.39 0.20 -1.00
N GLU A 23 -8.31 0.97 -1.13
CA GLU A 23 -7.58 1.09 -2.40
C GLU A 23 -7.02 -0.27 -2.84
N LEU A 24 -6.34 -0.98 -1.94
CA LEU A 24 -5.73 -2.27 -2.22
C LEU A 24 -6.78 -3.33 -2.57
N PHE A 25 -7.90 -3.39 -1.85
CA PHE A 25 -9.01 -4.30 -2.16
C PHE A 25 -9.52 -4.04 -3.58
N GLY A 26 -9.77 -2.77 -3.93
CA GLY A 26 -10.24 -2.38 -5.26
C GLY A 26 -9.26 -2.75 -6.37
N MET A 27 -7.95 -2.59 -6.14
CA MET A 27 -6.92 -3.00 -7.10
C MET A 27 -6.86 -4.51 -7.29
N ILE A 28 -6.92 -5.28 -6.20
CA ILE A 28 -6.87 -6.76 -6.26
C ILE A 28 -8.15 -7.30 -6.89
N GLN A 29 -9.32 -6.73 -6.60
CA GLN A 29 -10.59 -7.09 -7.23
C GLN A 29 -10.54 -6.88 -8.74
N LYS A 30 -10.10 -5.69 -9.20
CA LYS A 30 -9.91 -5.44 -10.65
C LYS A 30 -8.93 -6.42 -11.28
N HIS A 31 -7.84 -6.73 -10.59
CA HIS A 31 -6.88 -7.72 -11.08
C HIS A 31 -7.52 -9.11 -11.22
N TYR A 32 -8.33 -9.54 -10.25
CA TYR A 32 -9.10 -10.79 -10.36
C TYR A 32 -10.07 -10.74 -11.54
N ASP A 33 -10.87 -9.67 -11.66
CA ASP A 33 -11.88 -9.54 -12.72
C ASP A 33 -11.24 -9.57 -14.12
N TYR A 34 -10.05 -8.98 -14.30
CA TYR A 34 -9.36 -8.94 -15.59
C TYR A 34 -8.59 -10.22 -15.93
N THR A 35 -8.19 -11.02 -14.94
CA THR A 35 -7.24 -12.13 -15.17
C THR A 35 -7.73 -13.49 -14.73
N GLY A 36 -8.78 -13.56 -13.91
CA GLY A 36 -9.20 -14.80 -13.24
C GLY A 36 -8.17 -15.33 -12.23
N SER A 37 -7.26 -14.50 -11.73
CA SER A 37 -6.16 -14.92 -10.84
C SER A 37 -6.66 -15.68 -9.61
N ALA A 38 -6.28 -16.96 -9.51
CA ALA A 38 -6.62 -17.80 -8.35
C ALA A 38 -6.02 -17.26 -7.05
N THR A 39 -4.82 -16.67 -7.11
CA THR A 39 -4.18 -16.01 -5.96
C THR A 39 -4.95 -14.77 -5.52
N ALA A 40 -5.42 -13.95 -6.47
CA ALA A 40 -6.23 -12.78 -6.14
C ALA A 40 -7.56 -13.21 -5.49
N ASN A 41 -8.21 -14.24 -6.03
CA ASN A 41 -9.43 -14.81 -5.45
C ASN A 41 -9.21 -15.33 -4.02
N PHE A 42 -8.10 -16.03 -3.78
CA PHE A 42 -7.72 -16.49 -2.45
C PHE A 42 -7.54 -15.30 -1.48
N ILE A 43 -6.83 -14.25 -1.92
CA ILE A 43 -6.62 -13.06 -1.10
C ILE A 43 -7.95 -12.37 -0.77
N LEU A 44 -8.82 -12.18 -1.77
CA LEU A 44 -10.10 -11.49 -1.60
C LEU A 44 -11.08 -12.24 -0.67
N LYS A 45 -11.05 -13.58 -0.67
CA LYS A 45 -11.93 -14.41 0.18
C LYS A 45 -11.66 -14.29 1.67
N ASP A 46 -10.45 -13.91 2.05
CA ASP A 46 -9.99 -13.83 3.44
C ASP A 46 -9.26 -12.49 3.69
N PHE A 47 -9.71 -11.43 3.02
CA PHE A 47 -8.91 -10.22 2.83
C PHE A 47 -8.43 -9.58 4.13
N ASP A 48 -9.26 -9.54 5.18
CA ASP A 48 -8.87 -8.92 6.45
C ASP A 48 -7.70 -9.65 7.13
N ASN A 49 -7.65 -10.98 7.05
CA ASN A 49 -6.53 -11.76 7.56
C ASN A 49 -5.31 -11.65 6.64
N GLN A 50 -5.53 -11.66 5.32
CA GLN A 50 -4.44 -11.53 4.35
C GLN A 50 -3.79 -10.14 4.41
N LEU A 51 -4.55 -9.09 4.70
CA LEU A 51 -4.08 -7.71 4.83
C LEU A 51 -2.96 -7.58 5.87
N ALA A 52 -3.00 -8.36 6.95
CA ALA A 52 -1.97 -8.38 7.98
C ALA A 52 -0.58 -8.82 7.45
N SER A 53 -0.53 -9.45 6.28
CA SER A 53 0.71 -9.85 5.61
C SER A 53 1.21 -8.83 4.58
N PHE A 54 0.44 -7.78 4.30
CA PHE A 54 0.85 -6.70 3.39
C PHE A 54 1.67 -5.64 4.14
N VAL A 55 2.66 -5.09 3.44
CA VAL A 55 3.50 -4.00 3.93
C VAL A 55 3.42 -2.86 2.93
N LYS A 56 3.06 -1.68 3.41
CA LYS A 56 3.10 -0.46 2.62
C LYS A 56 4.54 0.01 2.48
N VAL A 57 4.99 0.12 1.23
CA VAL A 57 6.29 0.70 0.88
C VAL A 57 6.07 2.14 0.46
N PHE A 58 6.67 3.08 1.20
CA PHE A 58 6.53 4.50 0.88
C PHE A 58 7.90 5.19 0.69
N PRO A 59 8.20 5.76 -0.48
CA PRO A 59 9.46 6.47 -0.68
C PRO A 59 9.56 7.70 0.21
N LYS A 60 10.64 7.82 0.97
CA LYS A 60 10.85 8.91 1.95
C LYS A 60 10.82 10.28 1.30
N ASP A 61 11.46 10.43 0.14
CA ASP A 61 11.51 11.71 -0.55
C ASP A 61 10.17 12.10 -1.18
N TYR A 62 9.37 11.12 -1.60
CA TYR A 62 8.00 11.36 -2.04
C TYR A 62 7.12 11.83 -0.87
N LYS A 63 7.24 11.21 0.31
CA LYS A 63 6.56 11.64 1.55
C LYS A 63 6.88 13.09 1.89
N LYS A 64 8.16 13.45 1.85
CA LYS A 64 8.60 14.84 2.08
C LYS A 64 8.00 15.80 1.04
N ALA A 65 7.93 15.41 -0.22
CA ALA A 65 7.34 16.25 -1.27
C ALA A 65 5.84 16.49 -1.04
N LEU A 66 5.08 15.45 -0.69
CA LEU A 66 3.65 15.56 -0.36
C LEU A 66 3.42 16.47 0.85
N LEU A 67 4.18 16.27 1.94
CA LEU A 67 4.09 17.12 3.14
C LEU A 67 4.37 18.60 2.81
N LYS A 68 5.38 18.88 1.98
CA LYS A 68 5.67 20.26 1.51
C LYS A 68 4.52 20.85 0.70
N GLN A 69 3.85 20.04 -0.13
CA GLN A 69 2.69 20.50 -0.90
C GLN A 69 1.49 20.80 0.01
N GLU A 70 1.28 20.01 1.07
CA GLU A 70 0.23 20.25 2.06
C GLU A 70 0.49 21.52 2.87
N THR A 71 1.71 21.72 3.38
CA THR A 71 2.05 22.94 4.14
C THR A 71 1.89 24.22 3.31
N ASN A 72 2.19 24.15 2.01
CA ASN A 72 2.04 25.31 1.12
C ASN A 72 0.57 25.66 0.81
N LYS A 73 -0.37 24.73 1.03
CA LYS A 73 -1.82 24.97 0.86
C LYS A 73 -2.46 25.61 2.11
N VAL A 74 -1.92 25.33 3.31
CA VAL A 74 -2.47 25.84 4.58
C VAL A 74 -1.96 27.25 4.91
N GLY A 75 -0.81 27.66 4.38
CA GLY A 75 -0.23 28.99 4.57
C GLY A 75 -0.75 30.08 3.61
N LYS A 76 -1.84 29.84 2.88
CA LYS A 76 -2.50 30.80 1.98
C LYS A 76 -3.90 31.11 2.45
#